data_AF-H2ZM09-F1
#
_entry.id   AF-H2ZM09-F1
#
_cell.length_a   1.000
_cell.length_b   1.000
_cell.length_c   1.000
_cell.angle_alpha   90.00
_cell.angle_beta   90.00
_cell.angle_gamma   90.00
#
_symmetry.space_group_name_H-M   'P 1'
#
loop_
_entity.id
_entity.type
_entity.pdbx_description
1 polymer ?
#
loop_
_entity_poly.entity_id
_entity_poly.type
_entity_poly.pdbx_seq_one_letter_code
_entity_poly.pdbx_strand_id
1 'polypeptide(L)'
;MYKNLRTNLPKQVMAFPDFPFDKELPSFLKHSDVQEYLESYCKEFKLEKHIEFNTLVQNVTPLESDNRATKWKVTTYHLLTKQTSHHIFDGVMVCNGHYSVPNE
;
A
#
# COMPACT_ATOMS: atom_id res chain seq x y z
N MET A 1 -7.01 -9.74 -10.81
CA MET A 1 -8.34 -9.50 -10.20
C MET A 1 -9.41 -9.69 -11.26
N TYR A 2 -10.53 -10.35 -10.96
CA TYR A 2 -11.59 -10.60 -11.94
C TYR A 2 -12.38 -9.32 -12.26
N LYS A 3 -12.77 -9.15 -13.53
CA LYS A 3 -13.48 -7.96 -14.04
C LYS A 3 -14.78 -7.64 -13.28
N ASN A 4 -15.51 -8.67 -12.84
CA ASN A 4 -16.81 -8.51 -12.19
C ASN A 4 -16.73 -8.62 -10.66
N LEU A 5 -15.53 -8.56 -10.07
CA LEU A 5 -15.37 -8.66 -8.63
C LEU A 5 -16.11 -7.53 -7.92
N ARG A 6 -16.85 -7.91 -6.88
CA ARG A 6 -17.55 -7.01 -5.95
C ARG A 6 -17.07 -7.26 -4.54
N THR A 7 -17.23 -6.26 -3.68
CA THR A 7 -16.97 -6.41 -2.25
C THR A 7 -17.92 -7.45 -1.66
N ASN A 8 -17.42 -8.25 -0.72
CA ASN A 8 -18.21 -9.20 0.06
C ASN A 8 -18.70 -8.61 1.39
N LEU A 9 -18.27 -7.39 1.72
CA LEU A 9 -18.70 -6.63 2.90
C LEU A 9 -19.44 -5.35 2.48
N PRO A 10 -20.37 -4.86 3.31
CA PRO A 10 -21.02 -3.56 3.11
C PRO A 10 -20.02 -2.39 3.20
N LYS A 11 -20.21 -1.35 2.38
CA LYS A 11 -19.33 -0.17 2.33
C LYS A 11 -19.09 0.49 3.69
N GLN A 12 -20.08 0.49 4.58
CA GLN A 12 -20.02 1.16 5.88
C GLN A 12 -18.98 0.55 6.82
N VAL A 13 -18.70 -0.76 6.71
CA VAL A 13 -17.69 -1.44 7.55
C VAL A 13 -16.32 -1.52 6.88
N MET A 14 -16.22 -1.13 5.61
CA MET A 14 -14.98 -1.12 4.85
C MET A 14 -14.29 0.25 4.84
N ALA A 15 -15.02 1.33 5.14
CA ALA A 15 -14.49 2.69 5.08
C ALA A 15 -13.46 2.95 6.18
N PHE A 16 -12.48 3.80 5.90
CA PHE A 16 -11.73 4.48 6.93
C PHE A 16 -12.68 5.32 7.81
N PRO A 17 -12.54 5.28 9.15
CA PRO A 17 -13.50 5.92 10.06
C PRO A 17 -13.71 7.43 9.84
N ASP A 18 -12.70 8.11 9.32
CA ASP A 18 -12.65 9.55 9.05
C ASP A 18 -12.93 9.92 7.59
N PHE A 19 -13.17 8.93 6.72
CA PHE A 19 -13.41 9.14 5.29
C PHE A 19 -14.46 8.16 4.77
N PRO A 20 -15.76 8.43 4.95
CA PRO A 20 -16.83 7.51 4.52
C PRO A 20 -16.97 7.48 3.00
N PHE A 21 -17.47 6.35 2.47
CA PHE A 21 -17.93 6.28 1.07
C PHE A 21 -19.11 7.22 0.81
N ASP A 22 -19.29 7.63 -0.44
CA ASP A 22 -20.49 8.34 -0.89
C ASP A 22 -21.75 7.55 -0.54
N LYS A 23 -22.76 8.24 0.00
CA LYS A 23 -24.04 7.67 0.43
C LYS A 23 -24.84 7.09 -0.74
N GLU A 24 -24.71 7.66 -1.94
CA GLU A 24 -25.45 7.22 -3.14
C GLU A 24 -24.95 5.90 -3.73
N LEU A 25 -23.74 5.46 -3.36
CA LEU A 25 -23.19 4.18 -3.82
C LEU A 25 -23.98 2.98 -3.25
N PRO A 26 -24.04 1.83 -3.96
CA PRO A 26 -24.67 0.63 -3.43
C PRO A 26 -23.93 0.08 -2.19
N SER A 27 -24.61 -0.73 -1.38
CA SER A 27 -23.99 -1.35 -0.20
C SER A 27 -22.78 -2.22 -0.54
N PHE A 28 -22.83 -2.95 -1.67
CA PHE A 28 -21.73 -3.79 -2.17
C PHE A 28 -21.17 -3.20 -3.45
N LEU A 29 -19.90 -2.82 -3.39
CA LEU A 29 -19.22 -1.99 -4.39
C LEU A 29 -18.57 -2.86 -5.47
N LYS A 30 -18.38 -2.30 -6.66
CA LYS A 30 -17.45 -2.87 -7.65
C LYS A 30 -16.01 -2.56 -7.23
N HIS A 31 -15.06 -3.35 -7.73
CA HIS A 31 -13.64 -3.08 -7.47
C HIS A 31 -13.20 -1.68 -7.95
N SER A 32 -13.83 -1.13 -8.99
CA SER A 32 -13.57 0.23 -9.49
C SER A 32 -13.96 1.30 -8.48
N ASP A 33 -15.11 1.15 -7.82
CA ASP A 33 -15.60 2.14 -6.85
C ASP A 33 -14.70 2.16 -5.60
N VAL A 34 -14.16 0.99 -5.21
CA VAL A 34 -13.18 0.88 -4.13
C VAL A 34 -11.85 1.52 -4.52
N GLN A 35 -11.40 1.35 -5.76
CA GLN A 35 -10.18 1.99 -6.25
C GLN A 35 -10.31 3.52 -6.21
N GLU A 36 -11.40 4.08 -6.75
CA GLU A 36 -11.64 5.53 -6.77
C GLU A 36 -11.71 6.12 -5.35
N TYR A 37 -12.29 5.37 -4.40
CA TYR A 37 -12.31 5.73 -2.98
C TYR A 37 -10.88 5.82 -2.39
N LEU A 38 -10.02 4.83 -2.66
CA LEU A 38 -8.64 4.82 -2.16
C LEU A 38 -7.79 5.94 -2.79
N GLU A 39 -7.99 6.20 -4.08
CA GLU A 39 -7.35 7.32 -4.79
C GLU A 39 -7.79 8.67 -4.21
N SER A 40 -9.10 8.83 -3.94
CA SER A 40 -9.64 10.03 -3.30
C SER A 40 -9.11 10.23 -1.88
N TYR A 41 -9.00 9.16 -1.09
CA TYR A 41 -8.38 9.21 0.24
C TYR A 41 -6.91 9.64 0.16
N CYS A 42 -6.15 9.07 -0.78
CA CYS A 42 -4.74 9.43 -0.99
C CYS A 42 -4.57 10.92 -1.32
N LYS A 43 -5.48 11.46 -2.15
CA LYS A 43 -5.51 12.88 -2.53
C LYS A 43 -5.90 13.79 -1.37
N GLU A 44 -6.98 13.47 -0.65
CA GLU A 44 -7.48 14.28 0.48
C GLU A 44 -6.40 14.48 1.55
N PHE A 45 -5.74 13.39 1.94
CA PHE A 45 -4.69 13.41 2.97
C PHE A 45 -3.28 13.70 2.41
N LYS A 46 -3.17 14.02 1.12
CA LYS A 46 -1.91 14.39 0.43
C LYS A 46 -0.81 13.36 0.62
N LEU A 47 -1.17 12.08 0.54
CA LEU A 47 -0.26 10.96 0.77
C LEU A 47 0.64 10.68 -0.44
N GLU A 48 0.23 11.08 -1.64
CA GLU A 48 0.98 10.85 -2.90
C GLU A 48 2.44 11.31 -2.83
N LYS A 49 2.73 12.40 -2.12
CA LYS A 49 4.10 12.94 -1.96
C LYS A 49 5.06 12.00 -1.21
N HIS A 50 4.53 10.98 -0.53
CA HIS A 50 5.28 9.98 0.21
C HIS A 50 5.41 8.65 -0.54
N ILE A 51 4.85 8.56 -1.75
CA ILE A 51 4.81 7.31 -2.53
C ILE A 51 5.76 7.42 -3.71
N GLU A 52 6.73 6.52 -3.76
CA GLU A 52 7.58 6.32 -4.94
C GLU A 52 7.03 5.17 -5.79
N PHE A 53 6.29 5.51 -6.84
CA PHE A 53 5.83 4.52 -7.81
C PHE A 53 6.99 3.97 -8.65
N ASN A 54 6.77 2.80 -9.26
CA ASN A 54 7.79 2.10 -10.05
C ASN A 54 9.06 1.72 -9.27
N THR A 55 8.99 1.67 -7.95
CA THR A 55 10.11 1.32 -7.06
C THR A 55 9.83 -0.03 -6.40
N LEU A 56 10.56 -1.07 -6.82
CA LEU A 56 10.50 -2.40 -6.22
C LEU A 56 11.39 -2.45 -4.98
N VAL A 57 10.83 -2.77 -3.82
CA VAL A 57 11.64 -3.13 -2.64
C VAL A 57 12.17 -4.55 -2.83
N GLN A 58 13.48 -4.69 -2.99
CA GLN A 58 14.12 -5.99 -3.24
C GLN A 58 14.51 -6.70 -1.95
N ASN A 59 14.95 -5.95 -0.93
CA ASN A 59 15.43 -6.51 0.32
C ASN A 59 15.31 -5.52 1.47
N VAL A 60 15.02 -6.03 2.65
CA VAL A 60 15.00 -5.28 3.91
C VAL A 60 15.83 -6.07 4.92
N THR A 61 16.89 -5.46 5.46
CA THR A 61 17.82 -6.14 6.38
C THR A 61 18.10 -5.26 7.60
N PRO A 62 18.02 -5.82 8.83
CA PRO A 62 18.39 -5.07 10.02
C PRO A 62 19.89 -4.76 9.99
N LEU A 63 20.26 -3.57 10.45
CA LEU A 63 21.63 -3.19 10.72
C LEU A 63 21.96 -3.47 12.19
N GLU A 64 23.21 -3.85 12.47
CA GLU A 64 23.68 -4.04 13.85
C GLU A 64 23.46 -2.76 14.67
N SER A 65 22.97 -2.93 15.90
CA SER A 65 22.55 -1.85 16.77
C SER A 65 23.43 -1.79 18.02
N ASP A 66 24.15 -0.68 18.21
CA ASP A 66 24.75 -0.32 19.50
C ASP A 66 23.64 0.15 20.47
N ASN A 67 22.96 -0.81 21.11
CA ASN A 67 22.12 -0.65 22.31
C ASN A 67 21.00 0.42 22.28
N ARG A 68 20.61 0.99 21.12
CA ARG A 68 19.70 2.16 21.07
C ARG A 68 18.48 2.05 20.15
N ALA A 69 18.52 1.22 19.10
CA ALA A 69 17.38 0.75 18.29
C ALA A 69 17.91 0.14 16.99
N THR A 70 17.30 -0.94 16.50
CA THR A 70 17.63 -1.54 15.19
C THR A 70 17.23 -0.61 14.06
N LYS A 71 18.20 -0.18 13.24
CA LYS A 71 17.93 0.48 11.96
C LYS A 71 17.80 -0.54 10.84
N TRP A 72 17.17 -0.15 9.75
CA TRP A 72 16.89 -1.04 8.63
C TRP A 72 17.49 -0.50 7.35
N LYS A 73 18.27 -1.34 6.66
CA LYS A 73 18.68 -1.08 5.28
C LYS A 73 17.62 -1.61 4.33
N VAL A 74 17.05 -0.72 3.51
CA VAL A 74 16.09 -1.04 2.46
C VAL A 74 16.78 -0.87 1.11
N THR A 75 16.82 -1.94 0.32
CA THR A 75 17.32 -1.90 -1.05
C THR A 75 16.14 -1.81 -2.00
N THR A 76 16.13 -0.79 -2.84
CA THR A 76 15.10 -0.59 -3.86
C THR A 76 15.66 -0.63 -5.27
N TYR A 77 14.83 -1.03 -6.22
CA TYR A 77 15.13 -1.06 -7.65
C TYR A 77 14.06 -0.30 -8.43
N HIS A 78 14.46 0.78 -9.09
CA HIS A 78 13.55 1.62 -9.86
C HIS A 78 13.34 1.01 -11.25
N LEU A 79 12.10 0.59 -11.55
CA LEU A 79 11.75 -0.24 -12.71
C LEU A 79 11.96 0.46 -14.06
N LEU A 80 11.81 1.79 -14.12
CA LEU A 80 12.00 2.55 -15.36
C LEU A 80 13.49 2.87 -15.62
N THR A 81 14.18 3.46 -14.65
CA THR A 81 15.60 3.85 -14.76
C THR A 81 16.58 2.69 -14.60
N LYS A 82 16.12 1.53 -14.12
CA LYS A 82 16.92 0.32 -13.87
C LYS A 82 18.02 0.54 -12.82
N GLN A 83 17.84 1.49 -11.92
CA GLN A 83 18.81 1.83 -10.87
C GLN A 83 18.47 1.19 -9.53
N THR A 84 19.50 0.74 -8.81
CA THR A 84 19.40 0.25 -7.44
C THR A 84 19.82 1.34 -6.46
N SER A 85 19.03 1.53 -5.41
CA SER A 85 19.28 2.49 -4.33
C SER A 85 19.25 1.81 -2.96
N HIS A 86 19.94 2.41 -1.99
CA HIS A 86 19.96 1.95 -0.61
C HIS A 86 19.52 3.08 0.32
N HIS A 87 18.64 2.74 1.26
CA HIS A 87 18.05 3.67 2.20
C HIS A 87 18.16 3.12 3.61
N ILE A 88 18.38 4.00 4.60
CA ILE A 88 18.38 3.64 6.02
C ILE A 88 17.16 4.26 6.69
N PHE A 89 16.33 3.43 7.30
CA PHE A 89 15.14 3.86 8.05
C PHE A 89 15.21 3.41 9.51
N ASP A 90 14.59 4.18 10.39
CA ASP A 90 14.48 3.85 11.81
C ASP A 90 13.38 2.81 12.08
N GLY A 91 12.46 2.60 11.13
CA GLY A 91 11.41 1.60 11.19
C GLY A 91 10.86 1.23 9.81
N VAL A 92 10.26 0.05 9.70
CA VAL A 92 9.68 -0.47 8.45
C VAL A 92 8.29 -1.05 8.71
N MET A 93 7.32 -0.65 7.90
CA MET A 93 5.98 -1.26 7.86
C MET A 93 5.82 -2.01 6.54
N VAL A 94 5.49 -3.30 6.61
CA VAL A 94 5.34 -4.16 5.42
C VAL A 94 3.87 -4.27 5.05
N CYS A 95 3.51 -3.74 3.88
CA CYS A 95 2.13 -3.65 3.38
C CYS A 95 1.95 -4.32 1.99
N ASN A 96 2.67 -5.40 1.71
CA ASN A 96 2.68 -6.07 0.39
C ASN A 96 1.48 -7.00 0.12
N GLY A 97 0.61 -7.22 1.12
CA GLY A 97 -0.52 -8.15 1.03
C GLY A 97 -0.09 -9.61 0.91
N HIS A 98 -1.08 -10.52 0.86
CA HIS A 98 -0.85 -11.97 0.88
C HIS A 98 -1.61 -12.76 -0.21
N TYR A 99 -2.36 -12.08 -1.08
CA TYR A 99 -3.14 -12.72 -2.16
C TYR A 99 -2.53 -12.55 -3.56
N SER A 100 -1.22 -12.32 -3.64
CA SER A 100 -0.52 -12.11 -4.92
C SER A 100 0.10 -13.38 -5.50
N VAL A 101 0.47 -14.35 -4.66
CA VAL A 101 1.02 -15.65 -5.06
C VAL A 101 -0.06 -16.72 -4.87
N PRO A 102 -0.47 -17.44 -5.93
CA PRO A 102 -1.44 -18.52 -5.79
C PRO A 102 -0.83 -19.70 -5.04
N ASN A 103 -1.65 -20.40 -4.26
CA ASN A 103 -1.26 -21.69 -3.70
C ASN A 103 -1.29 -22.75 -4.80
N GLU A 104 -0.29 -23.62 -4.81
CA GLU A 104 -0.24 -24.84 -5.63
C GLU A 104 -1.09 -25.97 -5.02
#